data_AF-A0A0M0HJ93-F1
#
_entry.id   AF-A0A0M0HJ93-F1
#
_cell.length_a   1.000
_cell.length_b   1.000
_cell.length_c   1.000
_cell.angle_alpha   90.00
_cell.angle_beta   90.00
_cell.angle_gamma   90.00
#
_symmetry.space_group_name_H-M   'P 1'
#
loop_
_entity.id
_entity.type
_entity.pdbx_description
1 polymer ?
#
loop_
_entity_poly.entity_id
_entity_poly.type
_entity_poly.pdbx_seq_one_letter_code
_entity_poly.pdbx_strand_id
1 'polypeptide(L)'
;MIWIKRVALITFLSVLGYFLFLHAGMASDGAIELKWYYRFEMIVAGIIWWPAVLYLKLRDLANYPTSILGLELWPVQYFSYCIVFKIYDVILGYKKTTNR
;
A
#
# COMPACT_ATOMS: atom_id res chain seq x y z
N MET A 1 13.10 -12.36 15.64
CA MET A 1 12.64 -11.00 16.02
C MET A 1 12.39 -10.07 14.84
N ILE A 2 13.25 -9.99 13.81
CA ILE A 2 13.10 -9.00 12.73
C ILE A 2 11.80 -9.15 11.93
N TRP A 3 11.35 -10.39 11.68
CA TRP A 3 10.10 -10.68 10.98
C TRP A 3 8.86 -10.21 11.73
N ILE A 4 8.82 -10.34 13.06
CA ILE A 4 7.71 -9.82 13.88
C ILE A 4 7.64 -8.29 13.76
N LYS A 5 8.79 -7.61 13.82
CA LYS A 5 8.86 -6.15 13.62
C LYS A 5 8.37 -5.74 12.22
N ARG A 6 8.70 -6.52 11.19
CA ARG A 6 8.23 -6.30 9.81
C ARG A 6 6.73 -6.50 9.68
N VAL A 7 6.19 -7.59 10.22
CA VAL A 7 4.73 -7.84 10.21
C VAL A 7 4.00 -6.73 10.94
N ALA A 8 4.47 -6.30 12.12
CA ALA A 8 3.89 -5.18 12.85
C ALA A 8 3.92 -3.88 12.03
N LEU A 9 5.04 -3.59 11.35
CA LEU A 9 5.16 -2.43 10.47
C LEU A 9 4.20 -2.50 9.28
N ILE A 10 4.12 -3.65 8.60
CA ILE A 10 3.19 -3.88 7.48
C ILE A 10 1.76 -3.66 7.94
N THR A 11 1.38 -4.24 9.09
CA THR A 11 0.04 -4.07 9.66
C THR A 11 -0.25 -2.61 9.96
N PHE A 12 0.67 -1.91 10.62
CA PHE A 12 0.51 -0.49 10.94
C PHE A 12 0.32 0.36 9.68
N LEU A 13 1.20 0.19 8.68
CA LEU A 13 1.11 0.93 7.42
C LEU A 13 -0.17 0.57 6.64
N SER A 14 -0.58 -0.69 6.63
CA SER A 14 -1.79 -1.14 5.92
C SER A 14 -3.06 -0.60 6.57
N VAL A 15 -3.14 -0.61 7.90
CA VAL A 15 -4.24 -0.01 8.66
C VAL A 15 -4.30 1.50 8.39
N LEU A 16 -3.17 2.19 8.56
CA LEU A 16 -3.08 3.65 8.37
C LEU A 16 -3.48 4.05 6.94
N GLY A 17 -2.89 3.39 5.94
CA GLY A 17 -3.19 3.66 4.53
C GLY A 17 -4.66 3.38 4.18
N TYR A 18 -5.23 2.28 4.67
CA TYR A 18 -6.63 1.94 4.43
C TYR A 18 -7.59 2.98 5.00
N PHE A 19 -7.38 3.38 6.26
CA PHE A 19 -8.25 4.36 6.90
C PHE A 19 -8.15 5.74 6.24
N LEU A 20 -6.96 6.17 5.84
CA LEU A 20 -6.79 7.42 5.09
C LEU A 20 -7.51 7.36 3.74
N PHE A 21 -7.46 6.23 3.03
CA PHE A 21 -8.22 6.05 1.78
C PHE A 21 -9.73 6.10 2.00
N LEU A 22 -10.24 5.41 3.03
CA LEU A 22 -11.66 5.43 3.37
C LEU A 22 -12.10 6.84 3.75
N HIS A 23 -11.35 7.51 4.63
CA HIS A 23 -11.67 8.85 5.09
C HIS A 23 -11.65 9.85 3.94
N ALA A 24 -10.57 9.90 3.16
CA ALA A 24 -10.45 10.83 2.04
C ALA A 24 -11.47 10.53 0.92
N GLY A 25 -11.77 9.26 0.66
CA GLY A 25 -12.80 8.85 -0.30
C GLY A 25 -14.20 9.30 0.13
N MET A 26 -14.61 8.98 1.36
CA MET A 26 -15.92 9.38 1.88
C MET A 26 -16.08 10.90 2.02
N ALA A 27 -15.02 11.59 2.45
CA ALA A 27 -15.06 13.04 2.67
C ALA A 27 -15.01 13.84 1.36
N SER A 28 -14.31 13.33 0.34
CA SER A 28 -14.30 13.89 -1.03
C SER A 28 -15.70 14.00 -1.63
N ASP A 29 -16.58 13.04 -1.34
CA ASP A 29 -17.94 13.00 -1.89
C ASP A 29 -18.89 13.98 -1.18
N GLY A 30 -18.60 14.36 0.07
CA GLY A 30 -19.47 15.20 0.89
C GLY A 30 -19.06 16.68 1.03
N ALA A 31 -17.76 17.01 0.91
CA ALA A 31 -17.26 18.34 1.27
C ALA A 31 -16.51 19.04 0.12
N ILE A 32 -17.21 19.95 -0.57
CA ILE A 32 -16.68 20.69 -1.74
C ILE A 32 -15.52 21.63 -1.35
N GLU A 33 -15.56 22.27 -0.18
CA GLU A 33 -14.60 23.31 0.22
C GLU A 33 -13.20 22.76 0.56
N LEU A 34 -13.08 21.49 0.95
CA LEU A 34 -11.83 20.84 1.35
C LEU A 34 -11.31 19.82 0.31
N LYS A 35 -11.84 19.88 -0.92
CA LYS A 35 -11.54 18.90 -1.98
C LYS A 35 -10.05 18.75 -2.29
N TRP A 36 -9.26 19.83 -2.18
CA TRP A 36 -7.81 19.77 -2.41
C TRP A 36 -7.07 19.04 -1.28
N TYR A 37 -7.47 19.27 -0.02
CA TYR A 37 -6.94 18.56 1.13
C TYR A 37 -7.20 17.05 1.03
N TYR A 38 -8.43 16.65 0.72
CA TYR A 38 -8.76 15.23 0.57
C TYR A 38 -8.08 14.57 -0.64
N ARG A 39 -7.82 15.32 -1.72
CA ARG A 39 -6.96 14.84 -2.82
C ARG A 39 -5.53 14.58 -2.35
N PHE A 40 -4.96 15.48 -1.56
CA PHE A 40 -3.63 15.27 -1.00
C PHE A 40 -3.60 14.07 -0.04
N GLU A 41 -4.61 13.93 0.81
CA GLU A 41 -4.77 12.80 1.71
C GLU A 41 -4.86 11.47 0.95
N MET A 42 -5.60 11.40 -0.17
CA MET A 42 -5.63 10.22 -1.05
C MET A 42 -4.26 9.90 -1.65
N ILE A 43 -3.44 10.90 -2.01
CA ILE A 43 -2.09 10.68 -2.52
C ILE A 43 -1.21 10.08 -1.43
N VAL A 44 -1.25 10.63 -0.21
CA VAL A 44 -0.49 10.11 0.93
C VAL A 44 -0.92 8.70 1.28
N ALA A 45 -2.24 8.45 1.35
CA ALA A 45 -2.82 7.13 1.53
C ALA A 45 -2.32 6.17 0.44
N GLY A 46 -2.26 6.65 -0.81
CA GLY A 46 -1.77 5.92 -1.97
C GLY A 46 -0.30 5.52 -1.88
N ILE A 47 0.55 6.39 -1.32
CA ILE A 47 1.97 6.08 -1.12
C ILE A 47 2.15 5.04 0.01
N ILE A 48 1.39 5.18 1.10
CA ILE A 48 1.45 4.24 2.22
C ILE A 48 0.90 2.87 1.80
N TRP A 49 -0.15 2.87 0.98
CA TRP A 49 -0.85 1.68 0.50
C TRP A 49 -0.50 1.34 -0.95
N TRP A 50 0.73 1.67 -1.37
CA TRP A 50 1.15 1.64 -2.76
C TRP A 50 1.03 0.28 -3.48
N PRO A 51 1.25 -0.90 -2.86
CA PRO A 51 1.06 -2.18 -3.55
C PRO A 51 -0.39 -2.42 -3.95
N ALA A 52 -1.36 -2.14 -3.07
CA ALA A 52 -2.78 -2.23 -3.39
C ALA A 52 -3.15 -1.26 -4.52
N VAL A 53 -2.63 -0.02 -4.49
CA VAL A 53 -2.84 0.97 -5.56
C VAL A 53 -2.22 0.52 -6.88
N LEU A 54 -1.01 -0.04 -6.86
CA LEU A 54 -0.32 -0.53 -8.04
C LEU A 54 -1.11 -1.68 -8.66
N TYR A 55 -1.61 -2.61 -7.84
CA TYR A 55 -2.46 -3.71 -8.30
C TYR A 55 -3.72 -3.19 -8.99
N LEU A 56 -4.43 -2.23 -8.39
CA LEU A 56 -5.62 -1.63 -9.00
C LEU A 56 -5.29 -0.97 -10.35
N LYS A 57 -4.18 -0.21 -10.43
CA LYS A 57 -3.74 0.44 -11.69
C LYS A 57 -3.36 -0.58 -12.77
N LEU A 58 -2.63 -1.63 -12.41
CA LEU A 58 -2.25 -2.70 -13.34
C LEU A 58 -3.48 -3.45 -13.85
N ARG A 59 -4.45 -3.69 -12.97
CA ARG A 59 -5.71 -4.33 -13.32
C ARG A 59 -6.56 -3.48 -14.27
N ASP A 60 -6.59 -2.17 -14.03
CA ASP A 60 -7.25 -1.19 -14.90
C ASP A 60 -6.60 -1.17 -16.30
N LEU A 61 -5.27 -1.13 -16.35
CA LEU A 61 -4.50 -1.26 -17.61
C LEU A 61 -4.76 -2.59 -18.35
N ALA A 62 -5.09 -3.65 -17.61
CA ALA A 62 -5.42 -4.96 -18.17
C ALA A 62 -6.91 -5.11 -18.56
N ASN A 63 -7.72 -4.04 -18.48
CA ASN A 63 -9.16 -4.05 -18.78
C ASN A 63 -9.94 -5.12 -18.01
N TYR A 64 -9.64 -5.31 -16.72
CA TYR A 64 -10.36 -6.28 -15.86
C TYR A 64 -11.23 -5.56 -14.82
N PRO A 65 -12.44 -5.08 -15.18
CA PRO A 65 -13.30 -4.31 -14.29
C PRO A 65 -14.06 -5.23 -13.33
N THR A 66 -13.51 -5.43 -12.13
CA THR A 66 -14.20 -6.12 -11.02
C THR A 66 -14.41 -5.17 -9.84
N SER A 67 -15.56 -5.23 -9.18
CA SER A 67 -15.86 -4.42 -7.99
C SER A 67 -15.16 -5.01 -6.77
N ILE A 68 -13.82 -4.91 -6.73
CA ILE A 68 -13.05 -5.35 -5.57
C ILE A 68 -13.34 -4.39 -4.42
N LEU A 69 -13.87 -4.93 -3.33
CA LEU A 69 -14.03 -4.21 -2.07
C LEU A 69 -12.64 -3.93 -1.47
N GLY A 70 -12.48 -2.78 -0.82
CA GLY A 70 -11.19 -2.36 -0.25
C GLY A 70 -10.52 -3.38 0.69
N LEU A 71 -11.31 -4.28 1.30
CA LEU A 71 -10.81 -5.38 2.13
C LEU A 71 -10.06 -6.47 1.35
N GLU A 72 -10.46 -6.78 0.11
CA GLU A 72 -9.82 -7.84 -0.68
C GLU A 72 -8.42 -7.43 -1.19
N LEU A 73 -8.10 -6.13 -1.10
CA LEU A 73 -6.77 -5.59 -1.39
C LEU A 73 -5.77 -5.83 -0.25
N TRP A 74 -6.23 -6.20 0.95
CA TRP A 74 -5.36 -6.46 2.09
C TRP A 74 -4.41 -7.64 1.85
N PRO A 75 -4.86 -8.81 1.36
CA PRO A 75 -3.96 -9.88 0.96
C PRO A 75 -2.90 -9.39 -0.04
N VAL A 76 -3.30 -8.67 -1.09
CA VAL A 76 -2.37 -8.12 -2.09
C VAL A 76 -1.32 -7.22 -1.44
N GLN A 77 -1.75 -6.36 -0.52
CA GLN A 77 -0.88 -5.48 0.25
C GLN A 77 0.16 -6.27 1.06
N TYR A 78 -0.30 -7.25 1.86
CA TYR A 78 0.55 -8.03 2.74
C TYR A 78 1.55 -8.87 1.96
N PHE A 79 1.08 -9.59 0.92
CA PHE A 79 1.95 -10.42 0.08
C PHE A 79 3.01 -9.57 -0.62
N SER A 80 2.62 -8.40 -1.14
CA SER A 80 3.56 -7.52 -1.83
C SER A 80 4.66 -7.00 -0.89
N TYR A 81 4.32 -6.60 0.34
CA TYR A 81 5.34 -6.19 1.30
C TYR A 81 6.26 -7.34 1.71
N CYS A 82 5.73 -8.56 1.86
CA CYS A 82 6.56 -9.74 2.11
C CYS A 82 7.58 -9.95 0.98
N ILE A 83 7.17 -9.79 -0.28
CA ILE A 83 8.07 -9.85 -1.44
C ILE A 83 9.12 -8.75 -1.37
N VAL A 84 8.73 -7.50 -1.10
CA VAL A 84 9.65 -6.36 -0.97
C VAL A 84 10.71 -6.61 0.11
N PHE A 85 10.31 -7.10 1.28
CA PHE A 85 11.26 -7.46 2.34
C PHE A 85 12.17 -8.61 1.95
N LYS A 86 11.66 -9.59 1.20
CA LYS A 86 12.48 -10.70 0.70
C LYS A 86 13.53 -10.23 -0.30
N ILE A 87 13.15 -9.35 -1.23
CA ILE A 87 14.07 -8.72 -2.19
C ILE A 87 15.12 -7.90 -1.44
N TYR A 88 14.70 -7.10 -0.46
CA TYR A 88 15.61 -6.33 0.39
C TYR A 88 16.64 -7.24 1.09
N ASP A 89 16.22 -8.37 1.66
CA ASP A 89 17.12 -9.33 2.30
C ASP A 89 18.14 -9.92 1.32
N VAL A 90 17.72 -10.24 0.09
CA VAL A 90 18.61 -10.76 -0.97
C VAL A 90 19.67 -9.71 -1.35
N ILE A 91 19.27 -8.46 -1.56
CA ILE A 91 20.18 -7.36 -1.90
C ILE A 91 21.19 -7.12 -0.77
N LEU A 92 20.73 -7.14 0.48
CA LEU A 92 21.59 -6.91 1.64
C LEU A 92 22.58 -8.06 1.84
N GLY A 93 22.15 -9.31 1.59
CA GLY A 93 23.01 -10.48 1.53
C GLY A 93 24.09 -10.36 0.46
N TYR A 94 23.70 -9.95 -0.76
CA TYR A 94 24.62 -9.74 -1.88
C TYR A 94 25.68 -8.67 -1.56
N LYS A 95 25.27 -7.53 -0.98
CA LYS A 95 26.19 -6.46 -0.57
C LYS A 95 27.22 -6.94 0.46
N LYS A 96 26.83 -7.85 1.35
CA LYS A 96 27.73 -8.43 2.36
C LYS A 96 28.76 -9.39 1.75
N THR A 97 28.41 -10.10 0.67
CA THR A 97 29.34 -10.97 -0.07
C THR A 97 30.29 -10.23 -0.99
N THR A 98 29.87 -9.10 -1.58
CA THR A 98 30.71 -8.31 -2.50
C THR A 98 31.72 -7.41 -1.78
N ASN A 99 31.46 -6.99 -0.54
CA ASN A 99 32.39 -6.21 0.29
C ASN A 99 33.39 -7.07 1.09
N ARG A 100 33.50 -8.37 0.78
CA ARG A 100 34.39 -9.32 1.43
C ARG A 100 35.49 -9.75 0.47
#